data_AF-A0AA38HP43-F1
#
_entry.id   AF-A0AA38HP43-F1
#
_cell.length_a   1.000
_cell.length_b   1.000
_cell.length_c   1.000
_cell.angle_alpha   90.00
_cell.angle_beta   90.00
_cell.angle_gamma   90.00
#
_symmetry.space_group_name_H-M   'P 1'
#
loop_
_entity.id
_entity.type
_entity.pdbx_description
1 polymer ?
#
loop_
_entity_poly.entity_id
_entity_poly.type
_entity_poly.pdbx_seq_one_letter_code
_entity_poly.pdbx_strand_id
1 'polypeptide(L)'
;MGEEKLVEISINHEGEDFLAFVRLETANVLLNDPEAASNYVRKHLISEQQNAQHSDSNTGVISVWSTKRPSVKDSKATEIFLELRQKYAHEFDDKKHVKTQLWGKIAREMYALGFDVGTGRDAVEKLRQKFSNLQKQYMKHVSHMKRTGEEKKEPPPFFSEMRNIMSNKHKSDSKNLQDTLEACSSSSVQESETDDLLAPAFVM
;
A
#
# COMPACT_ATOMS: atom_id res chain seq x y z
N MET A 1 3.85 28.72 -11.68
CA MET A 1 3.76 27.94 -10.44
C MET A 1 3.81 28.96 -9.32
N GLY A 2 2.64 29.41 -8.83
CA GLY A 2 2.55 30.52 -7.88
C GLY A 2 2.72 30.02 -6.46
N GLU A 3 3.72 30.53 -5.74
CA GLU A 3 3.86 30.31 -4.31
C GLU A 3 2.73 31.08 -3.59
N GLU A 4 1.85 30.36 -2.91
CA GLU A 4 0.81 30.99 -2.10
C GLU A 4 1.47 31.67 -0.90
N LYS A 5 1.56 33.01 -0.94
CA LYS A 5 2.10 33.80 0.18
C LYS A 5 1.14 33.76 1.36
N LEU A 6 1.60 33.22 2.48
CA LEU A 6 0.94 33.33 3.77
C LEU A 6 1.44 34.58 4.49
N VAL A 7 0.54 35.21 5.24
CA VAL A 7 0.79 36.42 6.03
C VAL A 7 0.52 36.08 7.48
N GLU A 8 1.38 36.58 8.35
CA GLU A 8 1.23 36.50 9.80
C GLU A 8 0.40 37.68 10.30
N ILE A 9 -0.67 37.40 11.03
CA ILE A 9 -1.51 38.42 11.67
C ILE A 9 -1.72 38.06 13.14
N SER A 10 -1.82 39.08 13.99
CA SER A 10 -2.21 38.93 15.40
C SER A 10 -3.69 39.21 15.56
N ILE A 11 -4.41 38.29 16.20
CA ILE A 11 -5.86 38.37 16.45
C ILE A 11 -6.06 38.37 17.96
N ASN A 12 -6.58 39.46 18.51
CA ASN A 12 -6.94 39.51 19.92
C ASN A 12 -8.32 38.86 20.13
N HIS A 13 -8.39 37.82 20.96
CA HIS A 13 -9.63 37.18 21.35
C HIS A 13 -9.66 36.99 22.88
N GLU A 14 -10.69 37.52 23.54
CA GLU A 14 -10.88 37.43 25.00
C GLU A 14 -9.69 37.96 25.83
N GLY A 15 -8.91 38.89 25.28
CA GLY A 15 -7.73 39.47 25.94
C GLY A 15 -6.43 38.72 25.73
N GLU A 16 -6.45 37.63 24.96
CA GLU A 16 -5.26 36.90 24.52
C GLU A 16 -4.97 37.17 23.03
N ASP A 17 -3.69 37.35 22.68
CA ASP A 17 -3.25 37.58 21.30
C ASP A 17 -2.89 36.25 20.62
N PHE A 18 -3.57 35.93 19.52
CA PHE A 18 -3.38 34.72 18.73
C PHE A 18 -2.67 35.05 17.41
N LEU A 19 -1.50 34.45 17.17
CA LEU A 19 -0.78 34.56 15.92
C LEU A 19 -1.33 33.56 14.88
N ALA A 20 -1.80 34.06 13.74
CA ALA A 20 -2.36 33.27 12.66
C ALA A 20 -1.59 33.45 11.35
N PHE A 21 -1.19 32.33 10.73
CA PHE A 21 -0.59 32.30 9.39
C PHE A 21 -1.67 31.97 8.36
N VAL A 22 -2.17 32.99 7.68
CA VAL A 22 -3.32 32.86 6.77
C VAL A 22 -3.02 33.46 5.41
N ARG A 23 -3.80 33.08 4.41
CA ARG A 23 -3.72 33.72 3.08
C ARG A 23 -4.12 35.18 3.20
N LEU A 24 -3.57 36.03 2.33
CA LEU A 24 -3.84 37.47 2.32
C LEU A 24 -5.34 37.80 2.26
N GLU A 25 -6.10 37.07 1.47
CA GLU A 25 -7.57 37.24 1.37
C GLU A 25 -8.27 36.93 2.70
N THR A 26 -7.82 35.87 3.37
CA THR A 26 -8.35 35.49 4.70
C THR A 26 -7.91 36.48 5.76
N ALA A 27 -6.67 36.98 5.72
CA ALA A 27 -6.19 38.03 6.63
C ALA A 27 -7.08 39.27 6.56
N ASN A 28 -7.45 39.69 5.35
CA ASN A 28 -8.31 40.85 5.15
C ASN A 28 -9.71 40.65 5.75
N VAL A 29 -10.25 39.43 5.70
CA VAL A 29 -11.54 39.11 6.36
C VAL A 29 -11.38 39.16 7.88
N LEU A 30 -10.33 38.54 8.43
CA LEU A 30 -10.11 38.46 9.87
C LEU A 30 -9.78 39.81 10.52
N LEU A 31 -9.19 40.75 9.77
CA LEU A 31 -8.89 42.09 10.27
C LEU A 31 -10.11 43.04 10.23
N ASN A 32 -11.05 42.82 9.30
CA ASN A 32 -12.22 43.70 9.12
C ASN A 32 -13.49 43.17 9.79
N ASP A 33 -13.56 41.88 10.11
CA ASP A 33 -14.71 41.26 10.74
C ASP A 33 -14.32 40.57 12.07
N PRO A 34 -14.65 41.18 13.23
CA PRO A 34 -14.29 40.63 14.54
C PRO A 34 -15.03 39.33 14.87
N GLU A 35 -16.19 39.08 14.27
CA GLU A 35 -16.95 37.84 14.46
C GLU A 35 -16.31 36.70 13.66
N ALA A 36 -15.86 36.97 12.43
CA ALA A 36 -15.07 36.03 11.64
C ALA A 36 -13.73 35.69 12.34
N ALA A 37 -13.06 36.69 12.92
CA ALA A 37 -11.84 36.50 13.71
C ALA A 37 -12.07 35.58 14.92
N SER A 38 -13.13 35.84 15.68
CA SER A 38 -13.51 35.02 16.84
C SER A 38 -13.87 33.58 16.46
N ASN A 39 -14.60 33.40 15.36
CA ASN A 39 -14.93 32.06 14.85
C ASN A 39 -13.71 31.31 14.32
N TYR A 40 -12.76 32.03 13.72
CA TYR A 40 -11.49 31.48 13.28
C TYR A 40 -10.66 30.98 14.47
N VAL A 41 -10.50 31.80 15.51
CA VAL A 41 -9.81 31.43 16.75
C VAL A 41 -10.50 30.25 17.41
N ARG A 42 -11.82 30.27 17.62
CA ARG A 42 -12.56 29.13 18.19
C ARG A 42 -12.38 27.85 17.37
N LYS A 43 -12.46 27.92 16.05
CA LYS A 43 -12.28 26.75 15.18
C LYS A 43 -10.86 26.19 15.28
N HIS A 44 -9.84 27.05 15.32
CA HIS A 44 -8.46 26.63 15.48
C HIS A 44 -8.19 26.08 16.89
N LEU A 45 -8.75 26.70 17.93
CA LEU A 45 -8.63 26.25 19.32
C LEU A 45 -9.34 24.91 19.57
N ILE A 46 -10.53 24.69 18.97
CA ILE A 46 -11.24 23.39 19.02
C ILE A 46 -10.43 22.32 18.26
N SER A 47 -9.77 22.70 17.17
CA SER A 47 -8.88 21.79 16.42
C SER A 47 -7.64 21.41 17.26
N GLU A 48 -7.09 22.35 18.03
CA GLU A 48 -5.98 22.09 18.94
C GLU A 48 -6.41 21.25 20.16
N GLN A 49 -7.59 21.48 20.74
CA GLN A 49 -8.09 20.68 21.87
C GLN A 49 -8.45 19.24 21.46
N GLN A 50 -8.94 19.01 20.24
CA GLN A 50 -9.12 17.65 19.71
C GLN A 50 -7.78 16.95 19.39
N ASN A 51 -6.71 17.73 19.16
CA ASN A 51 -5.35 17.21 19.03
C ASN A 51 -4.69 16.98 20.41
N ALA A 52 -5.08 17.74 21.44
CA ALA A 52 -4.55 17.68 22.81
C ALA A 52 -5.20 16.59 23.69
N GLN A 53 -6.40 16.12 23.39
CA GLN A 53 -6.98 14.95 24.07
C GLN A 53 -6.36 13.60 23.64
N HIS A 54 -5.32 13.61 22.80
CA HIS A 54 -4.51 12.43 22.48
C HIS A 54 -3.05 12.57 22.91
N SER A 55 -2.74 13.51 23.81
CA SER A 55 -1.35 13.81 24.20
C SER A 55 -1.13 13.97 25.70
N ASP A 56 -1.70 13.09 26.55
CA ASP A 56 -1.24 12.97 27.93
C ASP A 56 -1.38 11.55 28.48
N SER A 57 -0.54 10.68 27.93
CA SER A 57 0.12 9.67 28.74
C SER A 57 1.47 9.37 28.10
N ASN A 58 2.51 9.63 28.87
CA ASN A 58 3.93 9.44 28.58
C ASN A 58 4.23 8.02 28.04
N THR A 59 3.98 7.82 26.75
CA THR A 59 4.32 6.63 26.00
C THR A 59 5.05 7.15 24.78
N GLY A 60 6.30 6.74 24.57
CA GLY A 60 7.17 7.18 23.47
C GLY A 60 6.72 6.69 22.09
N VAL A 61 5.41 6.74 21.79
CA VAL A 61 4.80 6.41 20.51
C VAL A 61 5.03 7.54 19.52
N ILE A 62 5.54 7.18 18.35
CA ILE A 62 5.87 8.07 17.25
C ILE A 62 4.74 8.01 16.23
N SER A 63 4.07 9.14 15.95
CA SER A 63 3.12 9.20 14.85
C SER A 63 3.83 9.05 13.50
N VAL A 64 3.34 8.16 12.65
CA VAL A 64 3.92 7.82 11.35
C VAL A 64 2.90 7.95 10.22
N TRP A 65 3.40 8.29 9.03
CA TRP A 65 2.64 8.51 7.80
C TRP A 65 1.61 9.64 7.86
N SER A 66 1.84 10.62 8.74
CA SER A 66 1.06 11.86 8.84
C SER A 66 1.50 12.91 7.81
N THR A 67 2.74 12.86 7.34
CA THR A 67 3.32 13.85 6.42
C THR A 67 3.36 13.39 4.96
N LYS A 68 3.21 14.35 4.02
CA LYS A 68 3.31 14.10 2.56
C LYS A 68 4.69 13.61 2.12
N ARG A 69 5.75 13.93 2.88
CA ARG A 69 7.11 13.46 2.63
C ARG A 69 7.45 12.31 3.59
N PRO A 70 7.96 11.17 3.09
CA PRO A 70 8.37 10.06 3.94
C PRO A 70 9.61 10.47 4.75
N SER A 71 9.47 10.42 6.07
CA SER A 71 10.55 10.62 7.04
C SER A 71 11.32 9.33 7.29
N VAL A 72 12.53 9.41 7.86
CA VAL A 72 13.33 8.24 8.27
C VAL A 72 12.55 7.35 9.25
N LYS A 73 11.72 7.97 10.09
CA LYS A 73 10.82 7.27 11.02
C LYS A 73 9.73 6.47 10.28
N ASP A 74 9.20 7.02 9.19
CA ASP A 74 8.21 6.36 8.34
C ASP A 74 8.80 5.16 7.62
N SER A 75 10.08 5.23 7.25
CA SER A 75 10.81 4.11 6.65
C SER A 75 10.90 2.94 7.63
N LYS A 76 11.34 3.19 8.87
CA LYS A 76 11.42 2.16 9.91
C LYS A 76 10.04 1.58 10.25
N ALA A 77 9.01 2.42 10.32
CA ALA A 77 7.65 1.94 10.52
C ALA A 77 7.13 1.11 9.34
N THR A 78 7.54 1.44 8.11
CA THR A 78 7.18 0.66 6.91
C THR A 78 7.87 -0.69 6.89
N GLU A 79 9.12 -0.78 7.34
CA GLU A 79 9.86 -2.04 7.50
C GLU A 79 9.14 -2.99 8.47
N ILE A 80 8.88 -2.52 9.69
CA ILE A 80 8.16 -3.28 10.72
C ILE A 80 6.77 -3.69 10.23
N PHE A 81 6.06 -2.79 9.54
CA PHE A 81 4.77 -3.09 8.96
C PHE A 81 4.83 -4.27 7.96
N LEU A 82 5.85 -4.32 7.11
CA LEU A 82 6.03 -5.39 6.14
C LEU A 82 6.40 -6.71 6.81
N GLU A 83 7.23 -6.69 7.85
CA GLU A 83 7.54 -7.86 8.67
C GLU A 83 6.28 -8.45 9.32
N LEU A 84 5.46 -7.58 9.94
CA LEU A 84 4.19 -7.99 10.54
C LEU A 84 3.24 -8.56 9.49
N ARG A 85 3.15 -7.94 8.31
CA ARG A 85 2.32 -8.46 7.23
C ARG A 85 2.79 -9.82 6.75
N GLN A 86 4.10 -10.05 6.71
CA GLN A 86 4.67 -11.35 6.34
C GLN A 86 4.39 -12.41 7.41
N LYS A 87 4.54 -12.08 8.70
CA LYS A 87 4.20 -12.95 9.83
C LYS A 87 2.73 -13.41 9.75
N TYR A 88 1.84 -12.49 9.40
CA TYR A 88 0.41 -12.76 9.25
C TYR A 88 -0.01 -13.25 7.87
N ALA A 89 0.91 -13.49 6.93
CA ALA A 89 0.58 -13.84 5.54
C ALA A 89 -0.37 -15.05 5.43
N HIS A 90 -0.13 -16.09 6.25
CA HIS A 90 -0.97 -17.28 6.30
C HIS A 90 -2.42 -16.99 6.76
N GLU A 91 -2.61 -16.09 7.74
CA GLU A 91 -3.94 -15.67 8.20
C GLU A 91 -4.65 -14.84 7.12
N PHE A 92 -3.90 -14.09 6.30
CA PHE A 92 -4.45 -13.31 5.19
C PHE A 92 -4.91 -14.16 4.00
N ASP A 93 -4.33 -15.34 3.81
CA ASP A 93 -4.71 -16.31 2.77
C ASP A 93 -5.87 -17.21 3.21
N ASP A 94 -6.10 -17.36 4.52
CA ASP A 94 -7.24 -18.08 5.07
C ASP A 94 -8.55 -17.28 4.86
N LYS A 95 -9.51 -17.91 4.18
CA LYS A 95 -10.84 -17.33 3.92
C LYS A 95 -11.70 -17.18 5.18
N LYS A 96 -11.29 -17.82 6.29
CA LYS A 96 -12.03 -17.75 7.57
C LYS A 96 -11.83 -16.43 8.31
N HIS A 97 -10.74 -15.71 8.06
CA HIS A 97 -10.43 -14.49 8.79
C HIS A 97 -10.94 -13.23 8.06
N VAL A 98 -11.63 -12.36 8.80
CA VAL A 98 -12.05 -11.06 8.28
C VAL A 98 -10.81 -10.18 8.12
N LYS A 99 -10.43 -9.86 6.87
CA LYS A 99 -9.23 -9.07 6.55
C LYS A 99 -9.14 -7.77 7.35
N THR A 100 -10.27 -7.12 7.61
CA THR A 100 -10.37 -5.91 8.45
C THR A 100 -9.87 -6.14 9.88
N GLN A 101 -10.15 -7.31 10.47
CA GLN A 101 -9.66 -7.67 11.81
C GLN A 101 -8.15 -7.94 11.82
N LEU A 102 -7.61 -8.57 10.77
CA LEU A 102 -6.18 -8.78 10.64
C LEU A 102 -5.41 -7.45 10.52
N TRP A 103 -5.94 -6.52 9.74
CA TRP A 103 -5.39 -5.16 9.69
C TRP A 103 -5.45 -4.46 11.05
N GLY A 104 -6.55 -4.63 11.80
CA GLY A 104 -6.66 -4.11 13.16
C GLY A 104 -5.68 -4.77 14.13
N LYS A 105 -5.36 -6.05 13.95
CA LYS A 105 -4.33 -6.77 14.72
C LYS A 105 -2.94 -6.18 14.44
N ILE A 106 -2.61 -5.96 13.17
CA ILE A 106 -1.34 -5.31 12.77
C ILE A 106 -1.26 -3.89 13.32
N ALA A 107 -2.35 -3.10 13.26
CA ALA A 107 -2.38 -1.74 13.80
C ALA A 107 -2.05 -1.71 15.29
N ARG A 108 -2.63 -2.65 16.06
CA ARG A 108 -2.36 -2.77 17.51
C ARG A 108 -0.92 -3.18 17.79
N GLU A 109 -0.34 -4.07 16.99
CA GLU A 109 1.07 -4.45 17.15
C GLU A 109 2.02 -3.30 16.80
N MET A 110 1.74 -2.54 15.74
CA MET A 110 2.51 -1.33 15.44
C MET A 110 2.45 -0.31 16.58
N TYR A 111 1.26 -0.12 17.17
CA TYR A 111 1.10 0.76 18.32
C TYR A 111 1.89 0.27 19.53
N ALA A 112 1.87 -1.04 19.82
CA ALA A 112 2.65 -1.65 20.89
C ALA A 112 4.17 -1.50 20.68
N LEU A 113 4.62 -1.44 19.43
CA LEU A 113 6.02 -1.19 19.04
C LEU A 113 6.41 0.29 19.06
N GLY A 114 5.50 1.17 19.47
CA GLY A 114 5.78 2.61 19.56
C GLY A 114 5.48 3.37 18.26
N PHE A 115 4.69 2.82 17.34
CA PHE A 115 4.32 3.51 16.09
C PHE A 115 2.81 3.76 16.03
N ASP A 116 2.43 5.03 16.08
CA ASP A 116 1.03 5.44 15.99
C ASP A 116 0.63 5.70 14.53
N VAL A 117 -0.30 4.88 14.04
CA VAL A 117 -0.87 4.94 12.69
C VAL A 117 -2.26 5.62 12.71
N GLY A 118 -2.77 5.94 13.89
CA GLY A 118 -4.11 6.47 14.14
C GLY A 118 -5.00 5.49 14.91
N THR A 119 -6.26 5.86 15.09
CA THR A 119 -7.20 5.14 15.95
C THR A 119 -8.24 4.33 15.17
N GLY A 120 -8.53 3.12 15.64
CA GLY A 120 -9.70 2.34 15.20
C GLY A 120 -9.73 2.03 13.69
N ARG A 121 -10.83 2.42 13.04
CA ARG A 121 -11.05 2.12 11.61
C ARG A 121 -10.12 2.90 10.68
N ASP A 122 -9.73 4.11 11.06
CA ASP A 122 -8.86 4.95 10.23
C ASP A 122 -7.45 4.36 10.16
N ALA A 123 -6.97 3.76 11.25
CA ALA A 123 -5.71 3.03 11.27
C ALA A 123 -5.71 1.85 10.28
N VAL A 124 -6.81 1.10 10.26
CA VAL A 124 -7.01 -0.05 9.36
C VAL A 124 -6.99 0.39 7.90
N GLU A 125 -7.73 1.45 7.56
CA GLU A 125 -7.78 1.94 6.19
C GLU A 125 -6.44 2.54 5.76
N LYS A 126 -5.74 3.27 6.64
CA LYS A 126 -4.38 3.78 6.37
C LYS A 126 -3.39 2.64 6.09
N LEU A 127 -3.38 1.57 6.87
CA LEU A 127 -2.53 0.40 6.65
C LEU A 127 -2.83 -0.27 5.31
N ARG A 128 -4.12 -0.43 5.00
CA ARG A 128 -4.57 -1.01 3.73
C ARG A 128 -4.16 -0.14 2.54
N GLN A 129 -4.37 1.17 2.63
CA GLN A 129 -3.97 2.15 1.62
C GLN A 129 -2.46 2.13 1.41
N LYS A 130 -1.68 2.13 2.51
CA LYS A 130 -0.22 2.05 2.48
C LYS A 130 0.25 0.78 1.78
N PHE A 131 -0.32 -0.38 2.12
CA PHE A 131 0.00 -1.63 1.45
C PHE A 131 -0.34 -1.62 -0.04
N SER A 132 -1.53 -1.12 -0.41
CA SER A 132 -1.94 -1.00 -1.81
C SER A 132 -1.00 -0.10 -2.60
N ASN A 133 -0.55 1.02 -2.01
CA ASN A 133 0.42 1.91 -2.63
C ASN A 133 1.78 1.24 -2.82
N LEU A 134 2.28 0.52 -1.81
CA LEU A 134 3.54 -0.23 -1.93
C LEU A 134 3.44 -1.33 -3.00
N GLN A 135 2.31 -2.06 -3.05
CA GLN A 135 2.07 -3.08 -4.07
C GLN A 135 2.03 -2.47 -5.48
N LYS A 136 1.36 -1.33 -5.67
CA LYS A 136 1.35 -0.61 -6.95
C LYS A 136 2.75 -0.17 -7.37
N GLN A 137 3.56 0.36 -6.44
CA GLN A 137 4.95 0.74 -6.71
C GLN A 137 5.79 -0.46 -7.12
N TYR A 138 5.67 -1.58 -6.42
CA TYR A 138 6.35 -2.82 -6.74
C TYR A 138 5.97 -3.38 -8.13
N MET A 139 4.66 -3.48 -8.42
CA MET A 139 4.16 -3.94 -9.73
C MET A 139 4.60 -3.03 -10.87
N LYS A 140 4.55 -1.71 -10.65
CA LYS A 140 5.06 -0.73 -11.61
C LYS A 140 6.54 -0.98 -11.90
N HIS A 141 7.35 -1.19 -10.87
CA HIS A 141 8.77 -1.48 -11.02
C HIS A 141 9.02 -2.78 -11.81
N VAL A 142 8.37 -3.89 -11.43
CA VAL A 142 8.47 -5.18 -12.14
C VAL A 142 8.04 -5.05 -13.60
N SER A 143 6.95 -4.34 -13.88
CA SER A 143 6.47 -4.11 -15.24
C SER A 143 7.44 -3.25 -16.06
N HIS A 144 8.13 -2.29 -15.44
CA HIS A 144 9.17 -1.52 -16.11
C HIS A 144 10.40 -2.37 -16.42
N MET A 145 10.88 -3.18 -15.47
CA MET A 145 12.00 -4.10 -15.70
C MET A 145 11.72 -5.07 -16.85
N LYS A 146 10.50 -5.61 -16.94
CA LYS A 146 10.09 -6.51 -18.04
C LYS A 146 10.05 -5.82 -19.41
N ARG A 147 9.74 -4.52 -19.45
CA ARG A 147 9.53 -3.77 -20.70
C ARG A 147 10.80 -3.12 -21.24
N THR A 148 11.69 -2.67 -20.38
CA THR A 148 12.84 -1.83 -20.77
C THR A 148 14.16 -2.60 -20.74
N GLY A 149 14.17 -3.85 -20.27
CA GLY A 149 15.42 -4.54 -19.95
C GLY A 149 16.05 -3.94 -18.70
N GLU A 150 17.10 -4.58 -18.20
CA GLU A 150 17.74 -4.34 -16.90
C GLU A 150 18.51 -3.00 -16.80
N GLU A 151 18.04 -1.96 -17.48
CA GLU A 151 18.72 -0.67 -17.51
C GLU A 151 18.30 0.20 -16.31
N LYS A 152 19.10 0.08 -15.24
CA LYS A 152 19.47 1.14 -14.29
C LYS A 152 18.33 1.97 -13.65
N LYS A 153 17.28 1.33 -13.15
CA LYS A 153 16.44 1.99 -12.15
C LYS A 153 16.70 1.38 -10.78
N GLU A 154 17.12 2.22 -9.84
CA GLU A 154 17.30 1.81 -8.46
C GLU A 154 15.99 1.19 -7.94
N PRO A 155 16.06 0.01 -7.31
CA PRO A 155 14.87 -0.65 -6.79
C PRO A 155 14.16 0.28 -5.81
N PRO A 156 12.82 0.36 -5.83
CA PRO A 156 12.07 1.15 -4.88
C PRO A 156 12.43 0.74 -3.45
N PRO A 157 12.33 1.66 -2.48
CA PRO A 157 12.46 1.30 -1.07
C PRO A 157 11.48 0.16 -0.75
N PHE A 158 11.98 -0.84 -0.02
CA PHE A 158 11.27 -2.04 0.39
C PHE A 158 10.92 -3.07 -0.72
N PHE A 159 11.63 -3.03 -1.85
CA PHE A 159 11.41 -3.95 -2.97
C PHE A 159 11.67 -5.43 -2.60
N SER A 160 12.69 -5.71 -1.76
CA SER A 160 13.00 -7.07 -1.31
C SER A 160 11.89 -7.66 -0.46
N GLU A 161 11.39 -6.89 0.51
CA GLU A 161 10.36 -7.30 1.47
C GLU A 161 9.04 -7.53 0.74
N MET A 162 8.67 -6.63 -0.18
CA MET A 162 7.47 -6.78 -1.01
C MET A 162 7.59 -7.97 -1.98
N ARG A 163 8.75 -8.19 -2.59
CA ARG A 163 9.01 -9.37 -3.43
C ARG A 163 8.84 -10.66 -2.64
N ASN A 164 9.32 -10.71 -1.40
CA ASN A 164 9.19 -11.88 -0.53
C ASN A 164 7.71 -12.21 -0.24
N ILE A 165 6.93 -11.18 0.15
CA ILE A 165 5.48 -11.31 0.39
C ILE A 165 4.73 -11.75 -0.88
N MET A 166 5.10 -11.21 -2.05
CA MET A 166 4.42 -11.51 -3.31
C MET A 166 4.86 -12.82 -3.98
N SER A 167 6.11 -13.25 -3.79
CA SER A 167 6.65 -14.50 -4.37
C SER A 167 6.00 -15.73 -3.77
N ASN A 168 5.62 -15.70 -2.48
CA ASN A 168 4.92 -16.81 -1.82
C ASN A 168 3.55 -17.12 -2.42
N LYS A 169 2.94 -16.19 -3.17
CA LYS A 169 1.66 -16.40 -3.87
C LYS A 169 1.78 -17.28 -5.13
N HIS A 170 3.01 -17.61 -5.56
CA HIS A 170 3.28 -18.49 -6.69
C HIS A 170 3.86 -19.86 -6.29
N LYS A 171 3.93 -20.16 -4.99
CA LYS A 171 4.22 -21.53 -4.49
C LYS A 171 2.95 -22.36 -4.28
N SER A 172 1.85 -22.02 -4.94
CA SER A 172 0.69 -22.90 -5.06
C SER A 172 0.96 -23.93 -6.17
N ASP A 173 1.46 -25.09 -5.74
CA ASP A 173 1.35 -26.42 -6.35
C ASP A 173 1.31 -26.52 -7.89
N SER A 174 2.48 -26.59 -8.52
CA SER A 174 2.67 -27.46 -9.68
C SER A 174 2.71 -28.92 -9.21
N LYS A 175 1.55 -29.47 -8.82
CA LYS A 175 1.39 -30.91 -8.52
C LYS A 175 0.33 -31.60 -9.35
N ASN A 176 -0.15 -31.00 -10.44
CA ASN A 176 -1.22 -31.61 -11.23
C ASN A 176 -1.12 -31.34 -12.73
N LEU A 177 0.01 -31.71 -13.35
CA LEU A 177 0.15 -31.77 -14.81
C LEU A 177 0.97 -32.99 -15.29
N GLN A 178 1.12 -34.04 -14.48
CA GLN A 178 1.85 -35.25 -14.90
C GLN A 178 0.95 -36.47 -15.16
N ASP A 179 -0.35 -36.43 -14.83
CA ASP A 179 -1.24 -37.60 -14.93
C ASP A 179 -2.11 -37.65 -16.19
N THR A 180 -1.80 -36.89 -17.25
CA THR A 180 -2.60 -36.91 -18.50
C THR A 180 -1.75 -37.10 -19.76
N LEU A 181 -0.61 -37.79 -19.65
CA LEU A 181 0.21 -38.16 -20.81
C LEU A 181 0.63 -39.64 -20.86
N GLU A 182 0.18 -40.50 -19.93
CA GLU A 182 0.53 -41.94 -19.93
C GLU A 182 -0.67 -42.87 -20.14
N ALA A 183 -1.62 -42.51 -21.00
CA ALA A 183 -2.70 -43.41 -21.38
C ALA A 183 -3.12 -43.28 -22.84
N CYS A 184 -2.17 -43.31 -23.79
CA CYS A 184 -2.46 -43.72 -25.17
C CYS A 184 -1.20 -44.03 -25.99
N SER A 185 -0.33 -44.90 -25.50
CA SER A 185 0.76 -45.46 -26.32
C SER A 185 0.98 -46.92 -25.98
N SER A 186 0.09 -47.78 -26.48
CA SER A 186 0.37 -49.20 -26.68
C SER A 186 -0.57 -49.76 -27.74
N SER A 187 -0.24 -49.49 -28.99
CA SER A 187 -0.46 -50.42 -30.10
C SER A 187 0.63 -50.16 -31.14
N SER A 188 1.62 -51.03 -31.08
CA SER A 188 2.75 -51.23 -32.00
C SER A 188 2.28 -51.23 -33.46
N VAL A 189 2.79 -50.31 -34.29
CA VAL A 189 3.82 -50.50 -35.34
C VAL A 189 3.65 -51.77 -36.18
N GLN A 190 3.38 -51.60 -37.49
CA GLN A 190 4.27 -52.05 -38.58
C GLN A 190 3.83 -51.48 -39.96
N GLU A 191 4.67 -50.62 -40.52
CA GLU A 191 4.73 -50.25 -41.93
C GLU A 191 5.33 -51.39 -42.76
N SER A 192 4.84 -51.58 -43.99
CA SER A 192 5.68 -52.03 -45.10
C SER A 192 5.03 -51.68 -46.44
N GLU A 193 5.62 -50.69 -47.08
CA GLU A 193 5.43 -50.27 -48.46
C GLU A 193 6.19 -51.23 -49.38
N THR A 194 5.54 -51.82 -50.39
CA THR A 194 6.21 -52.31 -51.60
C THR A 194 5.31 -52.10 -52.82
N ASP A 195 5.86 -51.34 -53.75
CA ASP A 195 5.48 -51.11 -55.13
C ASP A 195 5.52 -52.39 -55.98
N ASP A 196 5.09 -52.28 -57.24
CA ASP A 196 5.20 -53.20 -58.38
C ASP A 196 4.13 -54.31 -58.64
N LEU A 197 3.47 -54.12 -59.80
CA LEU A 197 3.02 -55.11 -60.80
C LEU A 197 1.75 -55.96 -60.53
N LEU A 198 0.65 -55.66 -61.25
CA LEU A 198 0.34 -56.27 -62.56
C LEU A 198 -1.09 -55.88 -63.01
N ALA A 199 -1.23 -55.38 -64.24
CA ALA A 199 -2.51 -55.32 -64.93
C ALA A 199 -3.05 -56.74 -65.23
N PRO A 200 -4.36 -56.85 -65.47
CA PRO A 200 -4.75 -57.59 -66.67
C PRO A 200 -5.77 -56.82 -67.51
N ALA A 201 -5.43 -56.67 -68.80
CA ALA A 201 -6.37 -56.40 -69.86
C ALA A 201 -6.92 -57.73 -70.39
N PHE A 202 -8.25 -57.89 -70.46
CA PHE A 202 -9.01 -58.67 -71.46
C PHE A 202 -10.51 -58.50 -71.13
N VAL A 203 -11.31 -57.75 -71.91
CA VAL A 203 -12.00 -58.16 -73.15
C VAL A 203 -12.89 -59.40 -72.97
N MET A 204 -14.20 -59.17 -72.83
CA MET A 204 -15.27 -59.80 -73.62
C MET A 204 -16.53 -58.93 -73.55
#